data_AF-A0A482ZVD8-F1
#
_entry.id   AF-A0A482ZVD8-F1
#
_cell.length_a   1.000
_cell.length_b   1.000
_cell.length_c   1.000
_cell.angle_alpha   90.00
_cell.angle_beta   90.00
_cell.angle_gamma   90.00
#
_symmetry.space_group_name_H-M   'P 1'
#
loop_
_entity.id
_entity.type
_entity.pdbx_description
1 polymer ?
#
loop_
_entity_poly.entity_id
_entity_poly.type
_entity_poly.pdbx_seq_one_letter_code
_entity_poly.pdbx_strand_id
1 'polypeptide(L)' 'MNNHQNTLFHQLGNFLKTPLALLAVDLKNYQVNKICHPDNHPYLCKGLTGFYNA' A
#
# COMPACT_ATOMS: atom_id res chain seq x y z
N MET A 1 -6.99 -21.16 -24.40
CA MET A 1 -6.81 -21.28 -22.93
C MET A 1 -7.86 -22.25 -22.43
N ASN A 2 -7.46 -23.34 -21.78
CA ASN A 2 -8.44 -24.32 -21.32
C ASN A 2 -9.10 -23.83 -20.01
N ASN A 3 -10.29 -24.37 -19.70
CA ASN A 3 -11.05 -24.04 -18.49
C ASN A 3 -10.24 -24.24 -17.21
N HIS A 4 -9.37 -25.25 -17.16
CA HIS A 4 -8.49 -25.52 -16.01
C HIS A 4 -7.47 -24.39 -15.75
N GLN A 5 -6.81 -23.88 -16.79
CA GLN A 5 -5.89 -22.74 -16.70
C GLN A 5 -6.62 -21.50 -16.18
N ASN A 6 -7.85 -21.24 -16.63
CA ASN A 6 -8.64 -20.10 -16.16
C ASN A 6 -8.94 -20.18 -14.65
N THR A 7 -9.27 -21.37 -14.15
CA THR A 7 -9.50 -21.62 -12.72
C THR A 7 -8.22 -21.38 -11.90
N LEU A 8 -7.08 -21.84 -12.40
CA LEU A 8 -5.78 -21.62 -11.76
C LEU A 8 -5.40 -20.13 -11.69
N PHE A 9 -5.60 -19.37 -12.77
CA PHE A 9 -5.37 -17.93 -12.77
C PHE A 9 -6.29 -17.19 -11.80
N HIS A 10 -7.55 -17.60 -11.68
CA HIS A 10 -8.48 -17.05 -10.70
C HIS A 10 -8.05 -17.33 -9.25
N GLN A 11 -7.64 -18.57 -8.96
CA GLN A 11 -7.13 -18.93 -7.63
C GLN A 11 -5.85 -18.17 -7.30
N LEU A 12 -4.95 -18.02 -8.26
CA LEU A 12 -3.72 -17.25 -8.09
C LEU A 12 -4.02 -15.76 -7.85
N GLY A 13 -4.95 -15.17 -8.61
CA GLY A 13 -5.37 -13.79 -8.41
C GLY A 13 -5.98 -13.56 -7.02
N ASN A 14 -6.81 -14.48 -6.54
CA ASN A 14 -7.36 -14.42 -5.19
C ASN A 14 -6.30 -14.62 -4.10
N PHE A 15 -5.36 -15.55 -4.32
CA PHE A 15 -4.24 -15.77 -3.41
C PHE A 15 -3.35 -14.53 -3.30
N LEU A 16 -3.08 -13.84 -4.41
CA LEU A 16 -2.24 -12.66 -4.45
C LEU A 16 -2.93 -11.39 -3.94
N LYS A 17 -4.27 -11.31 -3.95
CA LYS A 17 -5.00 -10.11 -3.47
C LYS A 17 -4.59 -9.68 -2.07
N THR A 18 -4.54 -10.64 -1.14
CA THR A 18 -4.23 -10.37 0.27
C THR A 18 -2.79 -9.89 0.48
N PRO A 19 -1.74 -10.59 0.02
CA PRO A 19 -0.37 -10.12 0.18
C PRO A 19 -0.10 -8.83 -0.60
N LEU A 20 -0.76 -8.59 -1.74
CA LEU A 20 -0.63 -7.35 -2.49
C LEU A 20 -1.25 -6.16 -1.75
N ALA A 21 -2.42 -6.36 -1.12
CA ALA A 21 -3.04 -5.34 -0.28
C ALA A 21 -2.18 -5.03 0.96
N LEU A 22 -1.62 -6.06 1.59
CA LEU A 22 -0.70 -5.90 2.73
C LEU A 22 0.55 -5.11 2.30
N LEU A 23 1.16 -5.49 1.18
CA LEU A 23 2.33 -4.80 0.62
C LEU A 23 2.02 -3.33 0.31
N ALA A 24 0.84 -3.02 -0.23
CA ALA A 24 0.45 -1.63 -0.50
C ALA A 24 0.35 -0.80 0.79
N VAL A 25 -0.19 -1.38 1.87
CA VAL A 25 -0.26 -0.73 3.19
C VAL A 25 1.14 -0.54 3.78
N ASP A 26 1.98 -1.57 3.74
CA ASP A 26 3.35 -1.49 4.25
C ASP A 26 4.19 -0.49 3.46
N LEU A 27 4.04 -0.41 2.13
CA LEU A 27 4.71 0.59 1.30
C LEU A 27 4.23 2.01 1.60
N LYS A 28 2.93 2.20 1.82
CA LYS A 28 2.37 3.49 2.23
C LYS A 28 2.95 3.90 3.60
N ASN A 29 2.96 2.99 4.57
CA ASN A 29 3.50 3.25 5.90
C ASN A 29 5.00 3.52 5.86
N TYR A 30 5.75 2.76 5.06
CA TYR A 30 7.19 2.95 4.87
C TYR A 30 7.52 4.31 4.24
N GLN A 31 6.78 4.71 3.20
CA GLN A 31 6.95 6.03 2.58
C GLN A 31 6.57 7.15 3.52
N VAL A 32 5.46 7.03 4.26
CA VAL A 32 5.08 8.01 5.28
C VAL A 32 6.17 8.14 6.34
N ASN A 33 6.72 7.02 6.83
CA ASN A 33 7.75 7.02 7.86
C ASN A 33 9.10 7.57 7.34
N LYS A 34 9.40 7.46 6.04
CA LYS A 34 10.60 8.06 5.41
C LYS A 34 10.45 9.53 5.05
N ILE A 35 9.28 9.93 4.55
CA ILE A 35 8.99 11.31 4.13
C ILE A 35 8.75 12.18 5.38
N CYS A 36 8.15 11.61 6.43
CA CYS A 36 7.98 12.26 7.72
C CYS A 36 9.00 11.76 8.75
N HIS A 37 10.25 12.18 8.58
CA HIS A 37 11.07 12.48 9.76
C HIS A 37 10.74 13.94 10.14
N PRO A 38 9.86 14.17 11.13
CA PRO A 38 9.46 15.54 11.52
C PRO A 38 10.67 16.41 11.90
N ASP A 39 11.78 15.78 12.30
CA ASP A 39 13.05 16.43 12.64
C ASP A 39 13.80 16.99 11.42
N ASN A 40 13.61 16.41 10.23
CA ASN A 40 14.36 16.81 9.02
C ASN A 40 13.55 17.69 8.06
N HIS A 41 12.22 17.56 8.04
CA HIS A 41 11.35 18.35 7.13
C HIS A 41 10.00 18.72 7.77
N PRO A 42 10.00 19.63 8.78
CA PRO A 42 8.80 19.97 9.56
C PRO A 42 7.64 20.55 8.74
N TYR A 43 7.92 21.12 7.56
CA TYR A 43 6.90 21.69 6.67
C TYR A 43 6.18 20.64 5.80
N LEU A 44 6.82 19.52 5.47
CA LEU A 44 6.21 18.45 4.67
C LEU A 44 5.18 17.65 5.49
N CYS A 45 5.46 17.43 6.78
CA CYS A 45 4.51 16.75 7.66
C CYS A 45 3.24 17.57 7.92
N LYS A 46 3.34 18.91 7.90
CA LYS A 46 2.19 19.79 8.11
C LYS A 46 1.12 19.65 7.02
N GLY A 47 1.53 19.36 5.77
CA GLY A 47 0.60 19.09 4.67
C GLY A 47 -0.11 17.74 4.80
N LEU A 48 0.56 16.72 5.33
CA LEU A 48 0.01 15.36 5.48
C LEU A 48 -0.94 15.24 6.67
N THR A 49 -0.68 15.93 7.79
CA THR A 49 -1.56 15.93 8.98
C THR A 49 -2.93 16.57 8.70
N GLY A 50 -3.02 17.49 7.72
CA GLY A 50 -4.28 18.10 7.30
C GLY A 50 -5.26 17.14 6.61
N PHE A 51 -4.78 16.05 6.00
CA PHE A 51 -5.63 15.05 5.34
C PHE A 51 -6.18 13.98 6.29
N TYR A 52 -5.63 13.82 7.49
CA TYR A 52 -6.09 12.83 8.48
C TYR A 52 -7.15 13.38 9.45
N ASN A 53 -7.41 14.70 9.46
CA ASN A 53 -8.38 15.36 10.35
C ASN A 53 -9.57 16.00 9.60
N ALA A 54 -9.85 15.60 8.36
CA ALA A 54 -11.06 15.92 7.62
C ALA A 54 -11.84 14.64 7.32
#